data_AF-W4L268-F1
#
_entry.id   AF-W4L268-F1
#
_cell.length_a   1.000
_cell.length_b   1.000
_cell.length_c   1.000
_cell.angle_alpha   90.00
_cell.angle_beta   90.00
_cell.angle_gamma   90.00
#
_symmetry.space_group_name_H-M   'P 1'
#
loop_
_entity.id
_entity.type
_entity.pdbx_description
1 polymer ?
#
loop_
_entity_poly.entity_id
_entity_poly.type
_entity_poly.pdbx_seq_one_letter_code
_entity_poly.pdbx_strand_id
1 'polypeptide(L)'
;MPAADGKVQLIAPGGSTLVMRMTYTNSDEADQVDELLGYKAARLAAPDGGIVTRIALTNALTPSAALYDQSVTEVKVVLRSFFDLLFYISQGIELPASERQKAMTFGGESALKDVITIRSSGSKPDDAFLAVRHHGHWFFIRDHDLLSKDAFQLLMVLFALQAASGSAGPNLTLPVGR
;
A
#
# COMPACT_ATOMS: atom_id res chain seq x y z
N MET A 1 12.04 -10.81 7.96
CA MET A 1 12.34 -12.02 7.17
C MET A 1 13.48 -11.69 6.22
N PRO A 2 14.51 -12.55 6.08
CA PRO A 2 15.60 -12.27 5.17
C PRO A 2 15.14 -12.41 3.71
N ALA A 3 15.58 -11.51 2.83
CA ALA A 3 15.46 -11.70 1.38
C ALA A 3 16.36 -12.86 0.93
N ALA A 4 16.00 -13.51 -0.18
CA ALA A 4 16.54 -14.79 -0.64
C ALA A 4 18.06 -14.82 -0.95
N ASP A 5 18.74 -13.68 -0.93
CA ASP A 5 20.18 -13.53 -1.18
C ASP A 5 20.98 -13.01 0.05
N GLY A 6 20.32 -12.72 1.17
CA GLY A 6 20.94 -12.17 2.38
C GLY A 6 21.40 -10.72 2.27
N LYS A 7 21.33 -10.08 1.10
CA LYS A 7 21.77 -8.70 0.85
C LYS A 7 20.82 -7.66 1.41
N VAL A 8 19.55 -8.02 1.56
CA VAL A 8 18.52 -7.15 2.15
C VAL A 8 17.88 -7.84 3.36
N GLN A 9 17.89 -7.13 4.48
CA GLN A 9 17.30 -7.59 5.74
C GLN A 9 16.36 -6.55 6.30
N LEU A 10 15.14 -6.95 6.62
CA LEU A 10 14.18 -6.14 7.33
C LEU A 10 14.25 -6.45 8.83
N ILE A 11 14.60 -5.44 9.62
CA ILE A 11 14.73 -5.50 11.07
C ILE A 11 13.63 -4.63 11.67
N ALA A 12 12.84 -5.16 12.59
CA ALA A 12 11.87 -4.40 13.37
C ALA A 12 12.49 -4.16 14.77
N PRO A 13 13.23 -3.05 14.99
CA PRO A 13 13.92 -2.81 16.26
C PRO A 13 12.97 -2.54 17.44
N GLY A 14 11.66 -2.39 17.19
CA GLY A 14 10.63 -2.09 18.19
C GLY A 14 9.75 -0.92 17.73
N GLY A 15 8.48 -0.91 18.12
CA GLY A 15 7.51 0.12 17.70
C GLY A 15 7.02 -0.02 16.26
N SER A 16 6.58 1.09 15.65
CA SER A 16 6.06 1.16 14.27
C SER A 16 7.14 1.40 13.21
N THR A 17 8.41 1.18 13.56
CA THR A 17 9.56 1.42 12.68
C THR A 17 10.07 0.12 12.10
N LEU A 18 10.26 0.12 10.78
CA LEU A 18 10.95 -0.94 10.06
C LEU A 18 12.28 -0.40 9.55
N VAL A 19 13.39 -1.07 9.88
CA VAL A 19 14.72 -0.72 9.39
C VAL A 19 15.15 -1.73 8.34
N MET A 20 15.29 -1.26 7.10
CA MET A 20 15.89 -2.03 6.02
C MET A 20 17.41 -1.87 6.08
N ARG A 21 18.11 -2.99 6.25
CA ARG A 21 19.55 -3.08 6.12
C ARG A 21 19.86 -3.65 4.74
N MET A 22 20.70 -2.95 3.99
CA MET A 22 21.19 -3.37 2.67
C MET A 22 22.71 -3.48 2.73
N THR A 23 23.26 -4.55 2.16
CA THR A 23 24.71 -4.78 2.09
C THR A 23 25.14 -4.86 0.64
N TYR A 24 26.20 -4.14 0.30
CA TYR A 24 26.76 -4.03 -1.04
C TYR A 24 28.22 -4.47 -1.06
N THR A 25 28.63 -4.92 -2.24
CA THR A 25 29.99 -5.40 -2.50
C THR A 25 30.96 -4.24 -2.74
N ASN A 26 30.47 -3.13 -3.32
CA ASN A 26 31.26 -1.95 -3.67
C ASN A 26 30.39 -0.68 -3.73
N SER A 27 31.03 0.48 -3.94
CA SER A 27 30.37 1.78 -4.03
C SER A 27 29.47 1.91 -5.25
N ASP A 28 29.81 1.28 -6.37
CA ASP A 28 29.07 1.41 -7.63
C ASP A 28 27.70 0.72 -7.55
N GLU A 29 27.64 -0.48 -6.96
CA GLU A 29 26.39 -1.19 -6.65
C GLU A 29 25.51 -0.35 -5.71
N ALA A 30 26.13 0.26 -4.71
CA ALA A 30 25.44 1.10 -3.76
C ALA A 30 24.88 2.38 -4.45
N ASP A 31 25.61 2.98 -5.39
CA ASP A 31 25.18 4.18 -6.12
C ASP A 31 24.06 3.91 -7.11
N GLN A 32 24.06 2.75 -7.79
CA GLN A 32 22.94 2.31 -8.62
C GLN A 32 21.66 2.14 -7.80
N VAL A 33 21.77 1.59 -6.60
CA VAL A 33 20.61 1.43 -5.72
C VAL A 33 20.09 2.78 -5.24
N ASP A 34 20.95 3.72 -4.90
CA ASP A 34 20.53 5.09 -4.57
C ASP A 34 19.81 5.78 -5.74
N GLU A 35 20.26 5.56 -6.98
CA GLU A 35 19.60 6.06 -8.19
C GLU A 35 18.19 5.45 -8.36
N LEU A 36 18.06 4.13 -8.17
CA LEU A 36 16.76 3.45 -8.22
C LEU A 36 15.80 3.92 -7.13
N LEU A 37 16.33 4.18 -5.94
CA LEU A 37 15.55 4.64 -4.80
C LEU A 37 15.23 6.14 -4.85
N GLY A 38 15.95 6.90 -5.67
CA GLY A 38 15.77 8.35 -5.81
C GLY A 38 16.26 9.16 -4.61
N TYR A 39 17.10 8.58 -3.75
CA TYR A 39 17.71 9.27 -2.60
C TYR A 39 19.12 8.77 -2.31
N LYS A 40 19.97 9.65 -1.79
CA LYS A 40 21.33 9.30 -1.34
C LYS A 40 21.29 8.80 0.10
N ALA A 41 21.67 7.54 0.30
CA ALA A 41 21.62 6.90 1.61
C ALA A 41 22.97 6.99 2.33
N ALA A 42 22.93 7.02 3.66
CA ALA A 42 24.12 6.97 4.49
C ALA A 42 24.84 5.63 4.28
N ARG A 43 26.18 5.68 4.17
CA ARG A 43 27.05 4.52 3.97
C ARG A 43 27.81 4.21 5.26
N LEU A 44 27.84 2.94 5.63
CA LEU A 44 28.63 2.43 6.74
C LEU A 44 29.60 1.39 6.22
N ALA A 45 30.86 1.46 6.66
CA ALA A 45 31.82 0.40 6.39
C ALA A 45 31.42 -0.85 7.19
N ALA A 46 31.27 -1.96 6.49
CA ALA A 46 31.06 -3.26 7.10
C ALA A 46 32.42 -3.84 7.57
N PRO A 47 32.45 -4.68 8.63
CA PRO A 47 33.69 -5.28 9.13
C PRO A 47 34.42 -6.18 8.13
N ASP A 48 33.73 -6.65 7.10
CA ASP A 48 34.24 -7.48 6.00
C ASP A 48 34.73 -6.66 4.80
N GLY A 49 34.74 -5.32 4.89
CA GLY A 49 35.11 -4.41 3.81
C GLY A 49 33.96 -4.09 2.85
N GLY A 50 32.76 -4.64 3.08
CA GLY A 50 31.55 -4.27 2.34
C GLY A 50 30.98 -2.91 2.75
N ILE A 51 29.92 -2.49 2.06
CA ILE A 51 29.18 -1.28 2.39
C ILE A 51 27.81 -1.66 2.93
N VAL A 52 27.42 -1.08 4.06
CA VAL A 52 26.08 -1.26 4.65
C VAL A 52 25.33 0.06 4.60
N THR A 53 24.09 0.01 4.14
CA THR A 53 23.13 1.11 4.28
C THR A 53 22.00 0.67 5.21
N ARG A 54 21.54 1.60 6.04
CA ARG A 54 20.39 1.41 6.93
C ARG A 54 19.34 2.47 6.62
N ILE A 55 18.15 2.03 6.25
CA ILE A 55 17.02 2.88 5.93
C ILE A 55 15.90 2.63 6.93
N ALA A 56 15.52 3.65 7.68
CA ALA A 56 14.34 3.61 8.54
C ALA A 56 13.10 3.99 7.73
N LEU A 57 12.23 3.01 7.46
CA LEU A 57 10.91 3.22 6.90
C LEU A 57 9.98 3.62 8.05
N THR A 58 9.59 4.90 8.05
CA THR A 58 8.73 5.47 9.08
C THR A 58 7.45 6.00 8.46
N ASN A 59 6.35 6.00 9.23
CA ASN A 59 5.14 6.68 8.77
C ASN A 59 5.43 8.17 8.59
N ALA A 60 4.94 8.76 7.51
CA ALA A 60 5.08 10.19 7.22
C ALA A 60 4.54 11.11 8.31
N LEU A 61 3.57 10.66 9.10
CA LEU A 61 2.98 11.40 10.23
C LEU A 61 3.84 11.31 11.50
N THR A 62 4.77 10.36 11.57
CA THR A 62 5.68 10.25 12.71
C THR A 62 6.72 11.38 12.59
N PRO A 63 6.83 12.27 13.58
CA PRO A 63 7.88 13.28 13.59
C PRO A 63 9.23 12.60 13.42
N SER A 64 10.13 13.19 12.63
CA SER A 64 11.51 12.71 12.57
C SER A 64 12.08 12.80 13.97
N ALA A 65 12.20 11.65 14.61
CA ALA A 65 12.74 11.61 15.94
C ALA A 65 14.25 11.70 15.77
N ALA A 66 14.92 12.54 16.54
CA ALA A 66 16.38 12.54 16.71
C ALA A 66 16.91 11.21 17.33
N LEU A 67 16.11 10.13 17.26
CA LEU A 67 16.36 8.79 17.78
C LEU A 67 17.23 7.95 16.84
N TYR A 68 17.54 8.45 15.64
CA TYR A 68 18.46 7.79 14.73
C TYR A 68 19.81 8.51 14.77
N ASP A 69 20.87 7.75 15.02
CA ASP A 69 22.24 8.16 14.74
C ASP A 69 22.37 8.54 13.24
N GLN A 70 23.32 9.41 12.90
CA GLN A 70 23.58 9.90 11.53
C GLN A 70 23.86 8.78 10.50
N SER A 71 24.03 7.55 11.00
CA SER A 71 24.23 6.31 10.28
C SER A 71 22.96 5.67 9.68
N VAL A 72 21.77 6.25 9.91
CA VAL A 72 20.49 5.74 9.38
C VAL A 72 19.76 6.81 8.58
N THR A 73 19.46 6.50 7.32
CA THR A 73 18.65 7.37 6.45
C THR A 73 17.17 7.15 6.76
N GLU A 74 16.45 8.21 7.11
CA GLU A 74 15.00 8.12 7.34
C GLU A 74 14.24 8.34 6.02
N VAL A 75 13.36 7.39 5.68
CA VAL A 75 12.44 7.49 4.56
C VAL A 75 11.02 7.49 5.09
N LYS A 76 10.31 8.58 4.82
CA LYS A 76 8.91 8.76 5.18
C LYS A 76 8.03 8.03 4.17
N VAL A 77 7.32 7.01 4.63
CA VAL A 77 6.37 6.23 3.84
C VAL A 77 4.96 6.75 4.14
N VAL A 78 4.27 7.17 3.09
CA VAL A 78 2.83 7.46 3.12
C VAL A 78 2.12 6.25 2.56
N LEU A 79 1.31 5.58 3.39
CA LEU A 79 0.37 4.60 2.87
C LEU A 79 -0.79 5.35 2.20
N ARG A 80 -1.26 4.83 1.07
CA ARG A 80 -2.45 5.34 0.40
C ARG A 80 -3.66 5.21 1.33
N SER A 81 -4.59 6.15 1.23
CA SER A 81 -5.85 6.03 1.95
C SER A 81 -6.68 4.86 1.39
N PHE A 82 -7.59 4.31 2.19
CA PHE A 82 -8.54 3.32 1.68
C PHE A 82 -9.36 3.86 0.50
N PHE A 83 -9.68 5.16 0.51
CA PHE A 83 -10.35 5.84 -0.60
C PHE A 83 -9.50 5.83 -1.88
N ASP A 84 -8.20 6.12 -1.77
CA ASP A 84 -7.28 6.01 -2.91
C ASP A 84 -7.24 4.58 -3.45
N LEU A 85 -7.25 3.58 -2.56
CA LEU A 85 -7.26 2.18 -2.97
C LEU A 85 -8.55 1.80 -3.71
N LEU A 86 -9.72 2.26 -3.23
CA LEU A 86 -10.98 2.12 -3.98
C LEU A 86 -10.94 2.84 -5.34
N PHE A 87 -10.33 4.02 -5.40
CA PHE A 87 -10.16 4.76 -6.66
C PHE A 87 -9.31 3.97 -7.66
N TYR A 88 -8.18 3.40 -7.23
CA TYR A 88 -7.35 2.55 -8.07
C TYR A 88 -8.06 1.27 -8.52
N ILE A 89 -8.85 0.63 -7.66
CA ILE A 89 -9.66 -0.54 -8.04
C ILE A 89 -10.72 -0.14 -9.07
N SER A 90 -11.31 1.05 -8.95
CA SER A 90 -12.37 1.50 -9.87
C SER A 90 -11.91 1.62 -11.33
N GLN A 91 -10.62 1.91 -11.55
CA GLN A 91 -10.00 1.94 -12.87
C GLN A 91 -9.89 0.55 -13.54
N GLY A 92 -9.93 -0.54 -12.75
CA GLY A 92 -9.86 -1.92 -13.24
C GLY A 92 -11.22 -2.55 -13.58
N ILE A 93 -12.33 -1.85 -13.33
CA ILE A 93 -13.69 -2.38 -13.53
C ILE A 93 -14.00 -2.53 -15.02
N GLU A 94 -14.50 -3.69 -15.44
CA GLU A 94 -15.03 -3.89 -16.79
C GLU A 94 -16.33 -3.09 -16.95
N LEU A 95 -16.26 -1.91 -17.58
CA LEU A 95 -17.42 -1.07 -17.79
C LEU A 95 -18.29 -1.54 -18.97
N PRO A 96 -19.64 -1.37 -18.87
CA PRO A 96 -20.55 -1.59 -19.98
C PRO A 96 -20.15 -0.79 -21.22
N ALA A 97 -20.45 -1.31 -22.41
CA ALA A 97 -20.07 -0.67 -23.68
C ALA A 97 -20.59 0.77 -23.81
N SER A 98 -21.78 1.05 -23.26
CA SER A 98 -22.42 2.36 -23.20
C SER A 98 -21.68 3.38 -22.32
N GLU A 99 -20.93 2.93 -21.32
CA GLU A 99 -20.24 3.78 -20.34
C GLU A 99 -18.74 3.89 -20.62
N ARG A 100 -18.16 2.93 -21.36
CA ARG A 100 -16.74 2.88 -21.70
C ARG A 100 -16.21 4.17 -22.33
N GLN A 101 -16.98 4.80 -23.21
CA GLN A 101 -16.58 6.02 -23.90
C GLN A 101 -16.53 7.26 -22.98
N LYS A 102 -17.29 7.23 -21.86
CA LYS A 102 -17.25 8.28 -20.83
C LYS A 102 -16.12 8.09 -19.83
N ALA A 103 -15.67 6.85 -19.62
CA ALA A 103 -14.64 6.49 -18.67
C ALA A 103 -13.20 6.61 -19.19
N MET A 104 -13.00 6.74 -20.51
CA MET A 104 -11.69 6.98 -21.12
C MET A 104 -11.00 8.28 -20.65
N THR A 105 -11.70 9.15 -19.92
CA THR A 105 -11.14 10.34 -19.26
C THR A 105 -10.36 10.03 -17.97
N PHE A 106 -10.54 8.84 -17.37
CA PHE A 106 -9.86 8.41 -16.14
C PHE A 106 -8.65 7.51 -16.40
N GLY A 107 -7.94 7.78 -17.50
CA GLY A 107 -6.84 6.96 -18.03
C GLY A 107 -5.65 6.83 -17.08
N GLY A 108 -5.57 5.67 -16.43
CA GLY A 108 -4.36 5.10 -15.86
C GLY A 108 -4.47 3.57 -15.93
N GLU A 109 -3.40 2.88 -16.32
CA GLU A 109 -3.31 1.45 -16.09
C GLU A 109 -3.21 1.23 -14.58
N SER A 110 -4.29 0.75 -13.98
CA SER A 110 -4.27 0.40 -12.56
C SER A 110 -3.44 -0.85 -12.35
N ALA A 111 -2.37 -0.73 -11.57
CA ALA A 111 -1.58 -1.87 -11.11
C ALA A 111 -2.41 -2.90 -10.32
N LEU A 112 -3.63 -2.55 -9.91
CA LEU A 112 -4.56 -3.44 -9.20
C LEU A 112 -5.54 -4.17 -10.12
N LYS A 113 -5.52 -3.92 -11.43
CA LYS A 113 -6.39 -4.60 -12.40
C LYS A 113 -6.21 -6.12 -12.40
N ASP A 114 -4.98 -6.57 -12.15
CA ASP A 114 -4.64 -7.99 -12.07
C ASP A 114 -4.88 -8.58 -10.66
N VAL A 115 -5.23 -7.74 -9.68
CA VAL A 115 -5.47 -8.14 -8.29
C VAL A 115 -6.95 -8.41 -8.04
N ILE A 116 -7.84 -7.60 -8.62
CA ILE A 116 -9.29 -7.78 -8.50
C ILE A 116 -10.00 -7.46 -9.81
N THR A 117 -10.78 -8.41 -10.31
CA THR A 117 -11.59 -8.28 -11.53
C THR A 117 -13.06 -8.10 -11.17
N ILE A 118 -13.60 -6.92 -11.49
CA ILE A 118 -15.03 -6.62 -11.34
C ILE A 118 -15.64 -6.53 -12.74
N ARG A 119 -16.65 -7.37 -12.98
CA ARG A 119 -17.33 -7.48 -14.26
C ARG A 119 -18.63 -6.70 -14.27
N SER A 120 -19.12 -6.39 -15.46
CA SER A 120 -20.45 -5.81 -15.64
C SER A 120 -21.37 -6.66 -16.52
N SER A 121 -22.67 -6.60 -16.23
CA SER A 121 -23.74 -7.27 -16.99
C SER A 121 -25.00 -6.39 -17.04
N GLY A 122 -25.82 -6.56 -18.06
CA GLY A 122 -27.16 -5.93 -18.13
C GLY A 122 -28.19 -6.61 -17.22
N SER A 123 -28.02 -7.90 -16.95
CA SER A 123 -28.87 -8.71 -16.06
C SER A 123 -28.08 -9.21 -14.86
N LYS A 124 -28.79 -9.63 -13.80
CA LYS A 124 -28.15 -10.19 -12.62
C LYS A 124 -27.47 -11.52 -13.01
N PRO A 125 -26.16 -11.68 -12.77
CA PRO A 125 -25.46 -12.94 -13.04
C PRO A 125 -25.87 -14.02 -12.03
N ASP A 126 -25.99 -15.26 -12.51
CA ASP A 126 -26.30 -16.43 -11.69
C ASP A 126 -25.04 -17.02 -11.02
N ASP A 127 -23.87 -16.80 -11.61
CA ASP A 127 -22.56 -17.31 -11.19
C ASP A 127 -21.72 -16.26 -10.43
N ALA A 128 -22.38 -15.35 -9.70
CA ALA A 128 -21.69 -14.31 -8.95
C ALA A 128 -21.52 -14.67 -7.47
N PHE A 129 -20.28 -14.53 -7.00
CA PHE A 129 -19.97 -14.53 -5.57
C PHE A 129 -20.62 -13.32 -4.88
N LEU A 130 -20.49 -12.16 -5.52
CA LEU A 130 -21.06 -10.90 -5.07
C LEU A 130 -21.53 -10.13 -6.30
N ALA A 131 -22.74 -9.59 -6.24
CA ALA A 131 -23.30 -8.75 -7.29
C ALA A 131 -24.04 -7.55 -6.71
N VAL A 132 -23.78 -6.37 -7.25
CA VAL A 132 -24.40 -5.11 -6.85
C VAL A 132 -24.99 -4.43 -8.09
N ARG A 133 -26.19 -3.87 -7.95
CA ARG A 133 -26.83 -3.11 -9.04
C ARG A 133 -26.50 -1.63 -8.90
N HIS A 134 -26.02 -1.01 -9.97
CA HIS A 134 -25.68 0.40 -10.02
C HIS A 134 -25.92 0.97 -11.43
N HIS A 135 -26.52 2.16 -11.55
CA HIS A 135 -26.88 2.81 -12.82
C HIS A 135 -27.54 1.90 -13.88
N GLY A 136 -28.41 0.97 -13.44
CA GLY A 136 -29.11 0.06 -14.35
C GLY A 136 -28.28 -1.14 -14.84
N HIS A 137 -27.02 -1.26 -14.42
CA HIS A 137 -26.13 -2.38 -14.69
C HIS A 137 -25.84 -3.18 -13.41
N TRP A 138 -25.41 -4.42 -13.58
CA TRP A 138 -24.93 -5.28 -12.49
C TRP A 138 -23.42 -5.34 -12.53
N PHE A 139 -22.78 -5.08 -11.40
CA PHE A 139 -21.33 -5.20 -11.20
C PHE A 139 -21.07 -6.37 -10.26
N PHE A 140 -20.13 -7.25 -10.61
CA PHE A 140 -19.98 -8.52 -9.90
C PHE A 140 -18.57 -9.10 -9.95
N ILE A 141 -18.28 -9.94 -8.94
CA ILE A 141 -17.14 -10.85 -8.92
C ILE A 141 -17.68 -12.26 -9.19
N ARG A 142 -17.04 -13.00 -10.09
CA ARG A 142 -17.45 -14.37 -10.42
C ARG A 142 -17.18 -15.33 -9.28
N ASP A 143 -18.01 -16.36 -9.16
CA ASP A 143 -17.84 -17.36 -8.10
C ASP A 143 -16.59 -18.24 -8.27
N HIS A 144 -16.13 -18.46 -9.50
CA HIS A 144 -14.89 -19.21 -9.74
C HIS A 144 -13.61 -18.36 -9.71
N ASP A 145 -13.73 -17.05 -9.47
CA ASP A 145 -12.58 -16.13 -9.41
C ASP A 145 -12.04 -16.03 -7.98
N LEU A 146 -11.18 -16.98 -7.60
CA LEU A 146 -10.59 -17.05 -6.26
C LEU A 146 -9.68 -15.86 -5.95
N LEU A 147 -8.92 -15.39 -6.93
CA LEU A 147 -8.00 -14.27 -6.75
C LEU A 147 -8.75 -12.98 -6.38
N SER A 148 -9.81 -12.67 -7.13
CA SER A 148 -10.65 -11.50 -6.84
C SER A 148 -11.39 -11.62 -5.52
N LYS A 149 -11.78 -12.83 -5.10
CA LYS A 149 -12.39 -13.09 -3.78
C LYS A 149 -11.43 -12.81 -2.65
N ASP A 150 -10.21 -13.32 -2.73
CA ASP A 150 -9.18 -13.10 -1.71
C ASP A 150 -8.82 -11.61 -1.60
N ALA A 151 -8.67 -10.94 -2.74
CA ALA A 151 -8.44 -9.50 -2.78
C ALA A 151 -9.60 -8.70 -2.16
N PHE A 152 -10.85 -9.07 -2.46
CA PHE A 152 -12.03 -8.44 -1.86
C PHE A 152 -12.10 -8.70 -0.34
N GLN A 153 -11.77 -9.90 0.12
CA GLN A 153 -11.74 -10.21 1.54
C GLN A 153 -10.66 -9.40 2.27
N LEU A 154 -9.47 -9.25 1.68
CA LEU A 154 -8.42 -8.38 2.21
C LEU A 154 -8.91 -6.91 2.28
N LEU A 155 -9.58 -6.42 1.23
CA LEU A 155 -10.20 -5.09 1.22
C LEU A 155 -11.16 -4.90 2.40
N MET A 156 -12.01 -5.89 2.68
CA MET A 156 -12.95 -5.86 3.79
C MET A 156 -12.24 -5.85 5.16
N VAL A 157 -11.15 -6.60 5.31
CA VAL A 157 -10.31 -6.56 6.53
C VAL A 157 -9.68 -5.19 6.72
N LEU A 158 -9.12 -4.59 5.66
CA LEU A 158 -8.54 -3.24 5.70
C LEU A 158 -9.59 -2.20 6.07
N PHE A 159 -10.79 -2.28 5.49
CA PHE A 159 -11.90 -1.41 5.82
C PHE A 159 -12.30 -1.52 7.30
N ALA A 160 -12.43 -2.75 7.81
CA ALA A 160 -12.78 -2.99 9.21
C ALA A 160 -11.72 -2.42 10.17
N LEU A 161 -10.43 -2.58 9.84
CA LEU A 161 -9.33 -2.03 10.63
C LEU A 161 -9.37 -0.49 10.68
N GLN A 162 -9.68 0.15 9.56
CA GLN A 162 -9.84 1.61 9.53
C GLN A 162 -11.06 2.05 10.36
N ALA A 163 -12.18 1.34 10.28
CA ALA A 163 -13.38 1.66 11.06
C ALA A 163 -13.13 1.53 12.58
N ALA A 164 -12.30 0.57 13.01
CA ALA A 164 -11.93 0.40 14.42
C ALA A 164 -11.02 1.52 14.96
N SER A 165 -10.38 2.31 14.09
CA SER A 165 -9.50 3.42 14.49
C SER A 165 -10.24 4.72 14.82
N GLY A 166 -11.57 4.74 14.71
CA GLY A 166 -12.42 5.86 15.11
C GLY A 166 -12.75 5.86 16.60
N SER A 167 -12.09 6.73 17.37
CA SER A 167 -12.47 7.20 18.72
C SER A 167 -12.69 6.13 19.81
N ALA A 168 -11.61 5.69 20.44
CA ALA A 168 -11.62 5.15 21.80
C ALA A 168 -11.07 6.17 22.83
N GLY A 169 -11.29 7.47 22.60
CA GLY A 169 -10.97 8.53 23.57
C GLY A 169 -12.26 9.12 24.15
N PRO A 170 -12.33 9.43 25.45
CA PRO A 170 -13.52 10.04 26.03
C PRO A 170 -13.80 11.38 25.35
N ASN A 171 -14.97 11.52 24.72
CA ASN A 171 -15.49 12.79 24.25
C ASN A 171 -15.87 13.64 25.46
N LEU A 172 -14.94 14.48 25.92
CA LEU A 172 -15.17 15.44 26.98
C LEU A 172 -15.94 16.64 26.42
N THR A 173 -17.26 16.63 26.54
CA THR A 173 -18.07 17.83 26.30
C THR A 173 -18.12 18.64 27.59
N LEU A 174 -17.39 19.76 27.62
CA LEU A 174 -17.53 20.75 28.69
C LEU A 174 -18.83 21.54 28.45
N PRO A 175 -19.76 21.62 29.42
CA PRO A 175 -20.90 22.50 29.30
C PRO A 175 -20.42 23.96 29.35
N VAL A 176 -20.81 24.74 28.35
CA VAL A 176 -20.72 26.21 28.43
C VAL A 176 -21.84 26.69 29.37
N GLY A 177 -21.54 26.72 30.66
CA GLY A 177 -22.40 27.32 31.68
C GLY A 177 -22.49 28.84 31.51
N ARG A 178 -23.69 29.38 31.71
CA ARG A 178 -24.03 30.81 31.72
C ARG A 178 -23.35 31.57 32.84
#